data_AF-M2B3U6-F1
#
_entry.id   AF-M2B3U6-F1
#
_cell.length_a   1.000
_cell.length_b   1.000
_cell.length_c   1.000
_cell.angle_alpha   90.00
_cell.angle_beta   90.00
_cell.angle_gamma   90.00
#
_symmetry.space_group_name_H-M   'P 1'
#
loop_
_entity.id
_entity.type
_entity.pdbx_description
1 polymer ?
#
loop_
_entity_poly.entity_id
_entity_poly.type
_entity_poly.pdbx_seq_one_letter_code
_entity_poly.pdbx_strand_id
1 'polypeptide(L)'
;MVASVLTASVASSAEREKTNTVMTVGEMCGGCVKKITKRFDGVEGIAKVQCSIEKQSVTLIPKDRVRLSPKGIWEIMESIGKTPTKMVTPNGTFTSKPKE
;
A
#
# COMPACT_ATOMS: atom_id res chain seq x y z
N MET A 1 -43.04 -0.90 -22.86
CA MET A 1 -42.24 -2.07 -22.44
C MET A 1 -40.83 -1.57 -22.20
N VAL A 2 -40.28 -1.89 -21.03
CA VAL A 2 -39.18 -1.19 -20.36
C VAL A 2 -37.86 -1.22 -21.14
N ALA A 3 -37.36 -0.05 -21.53
CA ALA A 3 -35.98 0.14 -21.97
C ALA A 3 -35.18 0.71 -20.80
N SER A 4 -33.90 0.30 -20.71
CA SER A 4 -32.86 0.86 -19.84
C SER A 4 -32.59 0.14 -18.52
N VAL A 5 -31.84 -0.95 -18.61
CA VAL A 5 -30.86 -1.40 -17.61
C VAL A 5 -29.87 -2.22 -18.43
N LEU A 6 -28.61 -1.83 -18.63
CA LEU A 6 -27.55 -1.82 -17.65
C LEU A 6 -26.40 -0.92 -18.15
N THR A 7 -26.33 0.32 -17.68
CA THR A 7 -25.08 1.11 -17.69
C THR A 7 -24.45 0.99 -16.31
N ALA A 8 -23.53 0.04 -16.15
CA ALA A 8 -22.68 -0.04 -14.97
C ALA A 8 -21.29 -0.58 -15.34
N SER A 9 -20.62 0.08 -16.28
CA SER A 9 -19.20 -0.16 -16.57
C SER A 9 -18.26 0.78 -15.80
N VAL A 10 -18.79 1.57 -14.87
CA VAL A 10 -18.00 2.51 -14.05
C VAL A 10 -17.42 1.85 -12.80
N ALA A 11 -16.89 0.64 -12.94
CA ALA A 11 -16.25 -0.08 -11.83
C ALA A 11 -14.80 -0.46 -12.15
N SER A 12 -14.08 0.28 -13.01
CA SER A 12 -12.70 -0.12 -13.37
C SER A 12 -11.62 0.92 -13.05
N SER A 13 -11.99 2.16 -12.72
CA SER A 13 -11.01 3.18 -12.33
C SER A 13 -10.92 3.43 -10.82
N ALA A 14 -12.02 3.22 -10.07
CA ALA A 14 -12.00 3.33 -8.60
C ALA A 14 -11.45 2.08 -7.90
N GLU A 15 -11.41 0.93 -8.59
CA GLU A 15 -10.92 -0.33 -8.02
C GLU A 15 -9.39 -0.44 -8.01
N ARG A 16 -8.69 0.33 -8.87
CA ARG A 16 -7.22 0.42 -8.86
C ARG A 16 -6.66 1.20 -7.67
N GLU A 17 -7.48 1.96 -6.95
CA GLU A 17 -7.11 2.58 -5.68
C GLU A 17 -7.47 1.72 -4.46
N LYS A 18 -8.32 0.70 -4.62
CA LYS A 18 -8.86 -0.10 -3.52
C LYS A 18 -7.92 -1.23 -3.05
N THR A 19 -6.67 -1.23 -3.47
CA THR A 19 -5.65 -2.18 -2.98
C THR A 19 -4.39 -1.48 -2.48
N ASN A 20 -4.30 -0.15 -2.64
CA ASN A 20 -3.13 0.61 -2.23
C ASN A 20 -2.99 0.60 -0.71
N THR A 21 -1.79 0.28 -0.24
CA THR A 21 -1.46 0.30 1.19
C THR A 21 -0.55 1.48 1.46
N VAL A 22 -1.02 2.44 2.24
CA VAL A 22 -0.25 3.64 2.61
C VAL A 22 0.26 3.47 4.02
N MET A 23 1.57 3.56 4.23
CA MET A 23 2.20 3.47 5.54
C MET A 23 2.95 4.75 5.86
N THR A 24 2.63 5.38 6.98
CA THR A 24 3.36 6.55 7.49
C THR A 24 4.50 6.09 8.37
N VAL A 25 5.67 6.68 8.17
CA VAL A 25 6.92 6.39 8.89
C VAL A 25 7.41 7.71 9.45
N GLY A 26 7.59 7.83 10.77
CA GLY A 26 7.96 9.11 11.39
C GLY A 26 9.33 9.68 10.97
N GLU A 27 10.19 8.86 10.34
CA GLU A 27 11.49 9.27 9.82
C GLU A 27 11.74 8.64 8.44
N MET A 28 11.65 9.43 7.39
CA MET A 28 11.99 9.01 6.03
C MET A 28 13.05 9.95 5.46
N CYS A 29 14.23 9.41 5.10
CA CYS A 29 15.25 10.14 4.34
C CYS A 29 15.36 9.58 2.92
N GLY A 30 16.03 10.30 2.01
CA GLY A 30 16.21 9.85 0.61
C GLY A 30 16.88 8.47 0.48
N GLY A 31 17.75 8.10 1.42
CA GLY A 31 18.34 6.76 1.47
C GLY A 31 17.34 5.66 1.87
N CYS A 32 16.40 5.97 2.76
CA CYS A 32 15.36 5.04 3.18
C CYS A 32 14.43 4.69 2.02
N VAL A 33 14.03 5.68 1.21
CA VAL A 33 13.20 5.49 0.02
C VAL A 33 13.81 4.43 -0.91
N LYS A 34 15.08 4.59 -1.29
CA LYS A 34 15.77 3.61 -2.14
C LYS A 34 15.80 2.21 -1.53
N LYS A 35 16.06 2.11 -0.22
CA LYS A 35 16.16 0.83 0.49
C LYS A 35 14.80 0.13 0.56
N ILE A 36 13.74 0.89 0.85
CA ILE A 36 12.33 0.47 0.88
C ILE A 36 11.92 -0.02 -0.51
N THR A 37 12.03 0.83 -1.53
CA THR A 37 11.65 0.47 -2.90
C THR A 37 12.38 -0.78 -3.37
N LYS A 38 13.70 -0.88 -3.16
CA LYS A 38 14.48 -2.07 -3.56
C LYS A 38 14.08 -3.34 -2.80
N ARG A 39 13.67 -3.23 -1.53
CA ARG A 39 13.17 -4.38 -0.76
C ARG A 39 11.79 -4.83 -1.19
N PHE A 40 10.91 -3.87 -1.51
CA PHE A 40 9.55 -4.16 -1.95
C PHE A 40 9.47 -4.54 -3.43
N ASP A 41 10.45 -4.16 -4.25
CA ASP A 41 10.55 -4.59 -5.66
C ASP A 41 10.69 -6.11 -5.79
N GLY A 42 11.34 -6.77 -4.82
CA GLY A 42 11.45 -8.23 -4.74
C GLY A 42 10.25 -8.92 -4.10
N VAL A 43 9.23 -8.19 -3.65
CA VAL A 43 8.03 -8.79 -3.03
C VAL A 43 7.03 -9.13 -4.12
N GLU A 44 6.70 -10.41 -4.19
CA GLU A 44 5.70 -10.90 -5.13
C GLU A 44 4.33 -10.28 -4.80
N GLY A 45 3.77 -9.55 -5.76
CA GLY A 45 2.48 -8.86 -5.60
C GLY A 45 2.55 -7.34 -5.59
N ILE A 46 3.74 -6.74 -5.51
CA ILE A 46 3.89 -5.28 -5.61
C ILE A 46 4.10 -4.89 -7.07
N ALA A 47 3.29 -3.95 -7.56
CA ALA A 47 3.43 -3.37 -8.89
C ALA A 47 4.30 -2.11 -8.85
N LYS A 48 4.13 -1.28 -7.81
CA LYS A 48 4.85 -0.01 -7.68
C LYS A 48 4.93 0.43 -6.22
N VAL A 49 6.00 1.14 -5.89
CA VAL A 49 6.22 1.73 -4.57
C VAL A 49 6.41 3.23 -4.74
N GLN A 50 5.57 4.03 -4.11
CA GLN A 50 5.72 5.47 -4.02
C GLN A 50 6.10 5.86 -2.60
N CYS A 51 7.08 6.73 -2.45
CA CYS A 51 7.50 7.22 -1.14
C CYS A 51 7.45 8.74 -1.16
N SER A 52 6.82 9.33 -0.16
CA SER A 52 6.73 10.77 0.04
C SER A 52 7.52 11.12 1.30
N ILE A 53 8.64 11.82 1.11
CA ILE A 53 9.48 12.31 2.22
C ILE A 53 8.77 13.45 2.95
N GLU A 54 8.09 14.33 2.23
CA GLU A 54 7.35 15.47 2.80
C GLU A 54 6.23 15.02 3.75
N LYS A 55 5.47 14.00 3.35
CA LYS A 55 4.40 13.41 4.17
C LYS A 55 4.89 12.23 5.01
N GLN A 56 6.18 11.92 4.92
CA GLN A 56 6.83 10.77 5.51
C GLN A 56 6.00 9.48 5.37
N SER A 57 5.45 9.25 4.17
CA SER A 57 4.49 8.18 3.90
C SER A 57 4.89 7.36 2.67
N VAL A 58 4.80 6.05 2.76
CA VAL A 58 5.07 5.07 1.71
C VAL A 58 3.75 4.51 1.20
N THR A 59 3.43 4.73 -0.05
CA THR A 59 2.28 4.12 -0.73
C THR A 59 2.75 2.92 -1.55
N LEU A 60 2.31 1.74 -1.17
CA LEU A 60 2.46 0.52 -1.97
C LEU A 60 1.26 0.35 -2.88
N ILE A 61 1.55 0.09 -4.15
CA ILE A 61 0.58 -0.20 -5.19
C ILE A 61 0.77 -1.67 -5.56
N PRO A 62 -0.14 -2.57 -5.15
CA PRO A 62 -0.08 -3.96 -5.57
C PRO A 62 -0.51 -4.19 -7.02
N LYS A 63 -0.23 -5.39 -7.52
CA LYS A 63 -0.74 -5.88 -8.82
C LYS A 63 -2.23 -6.18 -8.73
N ASP A 64 -2.88 -6.19 -9.91
CA ASP A 64 -4.30 -6.51 -10.05
C ASP A 64 -4.63 -7.89 -9.45
N ARG A 65 -5.70 -7.97 -8.65
CA ARG A 65 -6.12 -9.16 -7.88
C ARG A 65 -5.12 -9.70 -6.84
N VAL A 66 -4.08 -8.96 -6.46
CA VAL A 66 -3.17 -9.38 -5.39
C VAL A 66 -3.51 -8.70 -4.07
N ARG A 67 -3.64 -9.50 -3.02
CA ARG A 67 -3.84 -9.02 -1.65
C ARG A 67 -2.50 -9.02 -0.94
N LEU A 68 -1.95 -7.83 -0.68
CA LEU A 68 -0.75 -7.72 0.15
C LEU A 68 -1.09 -8.03 1.60
N SER A 69 -0.25 -8.83 2.25
CA SER A 69 -0.36 -9.09 3.67
C SER A 69 0.22 -7.91 4.46
N PRO A 70 -0.58 -7.15 5.23
CA PRO A 70 -0.10 -6.00 5.99
C PRO A 70 1.00 -6.39 7.00
N LYS A 71 0.92 -7.59 7.58
CA LYS A 71 1.96 -8.18 8.43
C LYS A 71 3.29 -8.34 7.69
N GLY A 72 3.28 -8.88 6.48
CA GLY A 72 4.51 -9.07 5.69
C GLY A 72 5.17 -7.75 5.32
N ILE A 73 4.37 -6.75 4.97
CA ILE A 73 4.85 -5.38 4.70
C ILE A 73 5.53 -4.79 5.95
N TRP A 74 4.91 -4.98 7.12
CA TRP A 74 5.46 -4.53 8.39
C TRP A 74 6.80 -5.18 8.72
N GLU A 75 6.91 -6.50 8.57
CA GLU A 75 8.14 -7.25 8.84
C GLU A 75 9.30 -6.82 7.93
N ILE A 76 9.01 -6.54 6.65
CA ILE A 76 10.03 -6.01 5.71
C ILE A 76 10.54 -4.65 6.18
N MET A 77 9.64 -3.77 6.64
CA MET A 77 10.04 -2.48 7.20
C MET A 77 10.89 -2.65 8.47
N GLU A 78 10.51 -3.54 9.38
CA GLU A 78 11.31 -3.83 10.58
C GLU A 78 12.70 -4.37 10.22
N SER A 79 12.80 -5.23 9.20
CA SER A 79 14.07 -5.78 8.72
C SER A 79 15.04 -4.72 8.21
N ILE A 80 14.54 -3.58 7.69
CA ILE A 80 15.37 -2.44 7.30
C ILE A 80 15.55 -1.39 8.40
N GLY A 81 15.04 -1.67 9.61
CA GLY A 81 15.10 -0.78 10.77
C GLY A 81 14.10 0.38 10.72
N LYS A 82 12.99 0.21 10.00
CA LYS A 82 11.92 1.20 9.91
C LYS A 82 10.63 0.64 10.50
N THR A 83 10.04 1.37 11.42
CA THR A 83 8.74 1.04 11.99
C THR A 83 7.71 2.04 11.45
N PRO A 84 6.78 1.60 10.59
CA PRO A 84 5.67 2.46 10.22
C PRO A 84 4.82 2.73 11.48
N THR A 85 4.40 3.98 11.69
CA THR A 85 3.53 4.38 12.80
C THR A 85 2.06 4.29 12.44
N LYS A 86 1.74 4.32 11.15
CA LYS A 86 0.37 4.21 10.63
C LYS A 86 0.39 3.39 9.35
N MET A 87 -0.61 2.56 9.15
CA MET A 87 -0.83 1.78 7.94
C MET A 87 -2.31 1.84 7.55
N VAL A 88 -2.62 2.50 6.44
CA VAL A 88 -3.93 2.56 5.82
C VAL A 88 -4.00 1.49 4.74
N THR A 89 -4.91 0.54 4.90
CA THR A 89 -5.23 -0.47 3.89
C THR A 89 -6.65 -0.23 3.39
N PRO A 90 -7.04 -0.76 2.23
CA PRO A 90 -8.44 -0.70 1.78
C PRO A 90 -9.44 -1.40 2.70
N ASN A 91 -8.98 -2.24 3.63
CA ASN A 91 -9.82 -2.91 4.63
C ASN A 91 -9.93 -2.13 5.95
N GLY A 92 -9.17 -1.04 6.12
CA GLY A 92 -9.17 -0.27 7.35
C GLY A 92 -7.84 0.45 7.62
N THR A 93 -7.89 1.43 8.52
CA THR A 93 -6.71 2.15 9.02
C THR A 93 -6.20 1.49 10.30
N PHE A 94 -4.96 1.05 10.30
CA PHE A 94 -4.25 0.49 11.44
C PHE A 94 -3.22 1.51 11.95
N THR A 95 -3.33 1.93 13.21
CA THR A 95 -2.43 2.90 13.86
C THR A 95 -1.40 2.24 14.79
N SER A 96 -1.26 0.93 14.72
CA SER A 96 -0.26 0.14 15.46
C SER A 96 0.10 -1.09 14.65
N LYS A 97 1.19 -1.79 15.05
CA LYS A 97 1.57 -3.09 14.47
C LYS A 97 0.29 -3.93 14.41
N PRO A 98 -0.20 -4.33 13.22
CA PRO A 98 -1.41 -5.13 13.11
C PRO A 98 -1.14 -6.44 13.82
N LYS A 99 -1.55 -6.50 15.09
CA LYS A 99 -1.57 -7.69 15.90
C LYS A 99 -2.87 -8.36 15.50
N GLU A 100 -2.72 -9.53 14.87
CA GLU A 100 -3.81 -10.45 14.54
C GLU A 100 -4.87 -10.50 15.64
#